data_AF-A0A915DUY0-F1
#
_entry.id   AF-A0A915DUY0-F1
#
_cell.length_a   1.000
_cell.length_b   1.000
_cell.length_c   1.000
_cell.angle_alpha   90.00
_cell.angle_beta   90.00
_cell.angle_gamma   90.00
#
_symmetry.space_group_name_H-M   'P 1'
#
loop_
_entity.id
_entity.type
_entity.pdbx_description
1 polymer ?
#
loop_
_entity_poly.entity_id
_entity_poly.type
_entity_poly.pdbx_seq_one_letter_code
_entity_poly.pdbx_strand_id
1 'polypeptide(L)'
;MDAKPHLTMKSITLNVIGDVFHQYTKKDWTFADQEQIDSLRAEANDSYKNKYRPFLESPDEEEHFLTPTEEALLCEIVTQTGIRFGDDFRPAIWPSVRWTAFAYFKRFY
;
A
#
# COMPACT_ATOMS: atom_id res chain seq x y z
N MET A 1 22.91 -31.47 -35.98
CA MET A 1 22.01 -32.19 -35.04
C MET A 1 22.00 -31.32 -33.81
N ASP A 2 21.14 -30.31 -33.79
CA ASP A 2 21.15 -29.29 -32.74
C ASP A 2 19.79 -29.33 -32.04
N ALA A 3 19.80 -29.96 -30.88
CA ALA A 3 18.64 -30.10 -30.02
C ALA A 3 18.25 -28.72 -29.47
N LYS A 4 17.05 -28.24 -29.82
CA LYS A 4 16.43 -27.08 -29.16
C LYS A 4 16.29 -27.38 -27.66
N PRO A 5 16.69 -26.46 -26.77
CA PRO A 5 16.49 -26.64 -25.34
C PRO A 5 14.99 -26.62 -25.04
N HIS A 6 14.49 -27.72 -24.51
CA HIS A 6 13.17 -27.85 -23.91
C HIS A 6 13.05 -26.84 -22.77
N LEU A 7 12.39 -25.70 -23.02
CA LEU A 7 11.90 -24.84 -21.95
C LEU A 7 10.78 -25.57 -21.21
N THR A 8 11.06 -25.96 -19.98
CA THR A 8 10.08 -26.55 -19.06
C THR A 8 8.93 -25.58 -18.84
N MET A 9 7.69 -26.08 -18.90
CA MET A 9 6.44 -25.32 -18.76
C MET A 9 6.41 -24.41 -17.51
N LYS A 10 7.12 -24.79 -16.43
CA LYS A 10 7.29 -23.99 -15.19
C LYS A 10 8.05 -22.68 -15.37
N SER A 11 9.04 -22.63 -16.28
CA SER A 11 9.81 -21.41 -16.57
C SER A 11 8.99 -20.38 -17.33
N ILE A 12 8.10 -20.84 -18.21
CA ILE A 12 7.21 -19.96 -18.98
C ILE A 12 6.16 -19.34 -18.07
N THR A 13 5.55 -20.13 -17.16
CA THR A 13 4.54 -19.59 -16.23
C THR A 13 5.13 -18.59 -15.23
N LEU A 14 6.34 -18.83 -14.71
CA LEU A 14 6.99 -17.90 -13.77
C LEU A 14 7.32 -16.55 -14.44
N ASN A 15 7.80 -16.58 -15.69
CA ASN A 15 8.11 -15.37 -16.45
C ASN A 15 6.84 -14.60 -16.83
N VAL A 16 5.77 -15.29 -17.27
CA VAL A 16 4.51 -14.63 -17.63
C VAL A 16 3.81 -14.03 -16.39
N ILE A 17 3.83 -14.71 -15.23
CA ILE A 17 3.28 -14.16 -13.98
C ILE A 17 4.12 -12.98 -13.49
N GLY A 18 5.45 -13.08 -13.62
CA GLY A 18 6.38 -11.97 -13.36
C GLY A 18 6.07 -10.76 -14.23
N ASP A 19 5.93 -10.95 -15.55
CA ASP A 19 5.70 -9.91 -16.55
C ASP A 19 4.32 -9.25 -16.41
N VAL A 20 3.27 -10.01 -16.08
CA VAL A 20 1.92 -9.46 -15.84
C VAL A 20 1.90 -8.59 -14.57
N PHE A 21 2.58 -9.02 -13.50
CA PHE A 21 2.76 -8.17 -12.31
C PHE A 21 3.60 -6.92 -12.66
N HIS A 22 4.60 -7.10 -13.51
CA HIS A 22 5.51 -6.04 -13.97
C HIS A 22 4.82 -4.95 -14.81
N GLN A 23 3.69 -5.25 -15.47
CA GLN A 23 2.96 -4.30 -16.32
C GLN A 23 1.87 -3.49 -15.58
N TYR A 24 1.19 -4.05 -14.58
CA TYR A 24 0.01 -3.41 -13.97
C TYR A 24 0.26 -2.70 -12.64
N THR A 25 1.21 -3.14 -11.81
CA THR A 25 1.47 -2.50 -10.50
C THR A 25 2.71 -1.61 -10.48
N LYS A 26 3.62 -1.79 -11.44
CA LYS A 26 4.93 -1.15 -11.42
C LYS A 26 4.93 0.32 -11.83
N LYS A 27 3.90 0.76 -12.56
CA LYS A 27 3.88 2.10 -13.16
C LYS A 27 3.49 3.20 -12.16
N ASP A 28 2.53 2.91 -11.27
CA ASP A 28 1.92 3.95 -10.43
C ASP A 28 2.06 3.68 -8.91
N TRP A 29 2.46 2.46 -8.50
CA TRP A 29 2.51 2.05 -7.09
C TRP A 29 3.83 1.34 -6.73
N THR A 30 4.90 1.64 -7.46
CA THR A 30 6.26 1.19 -7.14
C THR A 30 7.17 2.40 -7.14
N PHE A 31 7.83 2.62 -6.01
CA PHE A 31 8.67 3.79 -5.74
C PHE A 31 10.14 3.38 -5.70
N ALA A 32 11.02 4.33 -5.94
CA ALA A 32 12.47 4.07 -5.96
C ALA A 32 13.01 3.76 -4.56
N ASP A 33 12.51 4.46 -3.55
CA ASP A 33 12.93 4.38 -2.17
C ASP A 33 11.81 4.78 -1.20
N GLN A 34 12.10 4.69 0.10
CA GLN A 34 11.18 5.08 1.17
C GLN A 34 11.02 6.61 1.26
N GLU A 35 12.04 7.38 0.88
CA GLU A 35 12.02 8.84 0.93
C GLU A 35 10.96 9.42 -0.03
N GLN A 36 10.82 8.83 -1.22
CA GLN A 36 9.77 9.16 -2.17
C GLN A 36 8.37 8.92 -1.58
N ILE A 37 8.19 7.83 -0.84
CA ILE A 37 6.92 7.51 -0.18
C ILE A 37 6.64 8.52 0.95
N ASP A 38 7.64 8.83 1.75
CA ASP A 38 7.50 9.76 2.87
C ASP A 38 7.20 11.19 2.37
N SER A 39 7.79 11.60 1.25
CA SER A 39 7.46 12.86 0.57
C SER A 39 6.02 12.90 0.09
N LEU A 40 5.52 11.82 -0.52
CA LEU A 40 4.12 11.74 -0.99
C LEU A 40 3.13 11.81 0.16
N ARG A 41 3.46 11.17 1.30
CA ARG A 41 2.64 11.23 2.52
C ARG A 41 2.63 12.62 3.14
N ALA A 42 3.78 13.27 3.22
CA ALA A 42 3.87 14.65 3.70
C ALA A 42 3.04 15.60 2.82
N GLU A 43 3.15 15.48 1.49
CA GLU A 43 2.35 16.26 0.55
C GLU A 43 0.84 16.00 0.71
N ALA A 44 0.43 14.74 0.88
CA ALA A 44 -0.96 14.39 1.13
C ALA A 44 -1.49 15.01 2.44
N ASN A 45 -0.73 14.90 3.53
CA ASN A 45 -1.07 15.49 4.83
C ASN A 45 -1.18 17.03 4.74
N ASP A 46 -0.24 17.69 4.07
CA ASP A 46 -0.27 19.14 3.85
C ASP A 46 -1.46 19.55 2.98
N SER A 47 -1.76 18.79 1.93
CA SER A 47 -2.94 19.04 1.08
C SER A 47 -4.25 18.91 1.87
N TYR A 48 -4.33 17.95 2.79
CA TYR A 48 -5.46 17.78 3.68
C TYR A 48 -5.60 18.96 4.64
N LYS A 49 -4.51 19.34 5.34
CA LYS A 49 -4.47 20.51 6.22
C LYS A 49 -4.89 21.77 5.47
N ASN A 50 -4.32 22.03 4.30
CA ASN A 50 -4.65 23.19 3.47
C ASN A 50 -6.12 23.22 3.04
N LYS A 51 -6.71 22.05 2.75
CA LYS A 51 -8.12 21.94 2.39
C LYS A 51 -9.05 22.24 3.55
N TYR A 52 -8.68 21.85 4.78
CA TYR A 52 -9.54 21.98 5.96
C TYR A 52 -9.26 23.22 6.82
N ARG A 53 -8.08 23.83 6.72
CA ARG A 53 -7.72 25.11 7.36
C ARG A 53 -8.78 26.21 7.25
N PRO A 54 -9.42 26.45 6.08
CA PRO A 54 -10.46 27.47 5.95
C PRO A 54 -11.74 27.19 6.74
N PHE A 55 -11.94 25.96 7.21
CA PHE A 55 -13.13 25.53 7.94
C PHE A 55 -12.90 25.43 9.45
N LEU A 56 -11.70 25.75 9.94
CA LEU A 56 -11.40 25.78 11.37
C LEU A 56 -12.12 26.95 12.04
N GLU A 57 -12.75 26.70 13.18
CA GLU A 57 -13.42 27.74 13.97
C GLU A 57 -12.44 28.44 14.92
N SER A 58 -11.38 27.74 15.32
CA SER A 58 -10.34 28.23 16.22
C SER A 58 -8.92 27.81 15.76
N PRO A 59 -7.88 28.61 16.07
CA PRO A 59 -6.49 28.22 15.83
C PRO A 59 -6.06 26.94 16.57
N ASP A 60 -6.65 26.67 17.73
CA ASP A 60 -6.34 25.50 18.56
C ASP A 60 -6.73 24.18 17.87
N GLU A 61 -7.70 24.20 16.97
CA GLU A 61 -8.07 23.02 16.16
C GLU A 61 -6.98 22.61 15.18
N GLU A 62 -6.05 23.50 14.81
CA GLU A 62 -4.93 23.14 13.95
C GLU A 62 -3.98 22.16 14.65
N GLU A 63 -3.89 22.20 15.98
CA GLU A 63 -3.11 21.26 16.78
C GLU A 63 -3.72 19.84 16.80
N HIS A 64 -4.99 19.69 16.41
CA HIS A 64 -5.64 18.37 16.31
C HIS A 64 -5.33 17.64 15.00
N PHE A 65 -4.72 18.29 14.01
CA PHE A 65 -4.31 17.58 12.81
C PHE A 65 -3.14 16.65 13.09
N LEU A 66 -3.25 15.44 12.58
CA LEU A 66 -2.17 14.47 12.66
C LEU A 66 -0.93 14.96 11.91
N THR A 67 0.23 14.71 12.49
CA THR A 67 1.53 14.78 11.82
C THR A 67 1.72 13.56 10.91
N PRO A 68 2.57 13.65 9.88
CA PRO A 68 2.88 12.49 9.03
C PRO A 68 3.38 11.27 9.82
N THR A 69 4.09 11.50 10.93
CA THR A 69 4.55 10.44 11.83
C THR A 69 3.40 9.77 12.58
N GLU A 70 2.43 10.54 13.07
CA GLU A 70 1.24 9.99 13.74
C GLU A 70 0.34 9.23 12.76
N GLU A 71 0.19 9.72 11.52
CA GLU A 71 -0.50 9.00 10.45
C GLU A 71 0.19 7.67 10.12
N ALA A 72 1.52 7.65 10.04
CA ALA A 72 2.29 6.43 9.83
C ALA A 72 2.08 5.42 10.97
N LEU A 73 2.09 5.89 12.22
CA LEU A 73 1.81 5.06 13.40
C LEU A 73 0.38 4.49 13.36
N LEU A 74 -0.61 5.32 13.01
CA LEU A 74 -1.99 4.87 12.84
C LEU A 74 -2.09 3.78 11.78
N CYS A 75 -1.44 3.95 10.64
CA CYS A 75 -1.40 2.97 9.56
C CYS A 75 -0.77 1.65 10.01
N GLU A 76 0.27 1.70 10.85
CA GLU A 76 0.89 0.51 11.43
C GLU A 76 -0.07 -0.22 12.37
N ILE A 77 -0.74 0.50 13.29
CA ILE A 77 -1.70 -0.06 14.23
C ILE A 77 -2.86 -0.74 13.50
N VAL A 78 -3.43 -0.07 12.49
CA VAL A 78 -4.50 -0.64 11.66
C VAL A 78 -3.99 -1.85 10.89
N THR A 79 -2.75 -1.82 10.40
CA THR A 79 -2.15 -2.97 9.71
C THR A 79 -2.07 -4.18 10.64
N GLN A 80 -1.47 -4.02 11.82
CA GLN A 80 -1.33 -5.11 12.79
C GLN A 80 -2.69 -5.65 13.25
N THR A 81 -3.65 -4.75 13.51
CA THR A 81 -5.00 -5.11 13.93
C THR A 81 -5.75 -5.85 12.82
N GLY A 82 -5.62 -5.40 11.57
CA GLY A 82 -6.23 -6.06 10.42
C GLY A 82 -5.68 -7.46 10.19
N ILE A 83 -4.39 -7.71 10.48
CA ILE A 83 -3.79 -9.03 10.30
C ILE A 83 -4.43 -10.00 11.29
N ARG A 84 -4.48 -9.60 12.57
CA ARG A 84 -5.14 -10.36 13.64
C ARG A 84 -6.61 -10.61 13.32
N PHE A 85 -7.32 -9.57 12.88
CA PHE A 85 -8.71 -9.70 12.45
C PHE A 85 -8.86 -10.76 11.34
N GLY A 86 -8.01 -10.73 10.32
CA GLY A 86 -8.06 -11.70 9.23
C GLY A 86 -7.74 -13.14 9.65
N ASP A 87 -6.86 -13.33 10.64
CA ASP A 87 -6.53 -14.66 11.20
C ASP A 87 -7.69 -15.24 12.03
N ASP A 88 -8.35 -14.39 12.81
CA ASP A 88 -9.46 -14.78 13.68
C ASP A 88 -10.82 -14.79 12.98
N PHE A 89 -10.92 -14.21 11.78
CA PHE A 89 -12.18 -14.10 11.04
C PHE A 89 -12.78 -15.48 10.74
N ARG A 90 -14.11 -15.59 10.89
CA ARG A 90 -14.88 -16.78 10.56
C ARG A 90 -16.04 -16.40 9.64
N PRO A 91 -16.19 -17.05 8.46
CA PRO A 91 -15.37 -18.15 7.91
C PRO A 91 -13.94 -17.72 7.54
N ALA A 92 -12.97 -18.64 7.56
CA ALA A 92 -11.56 -18.30 7.29
C ALA A 92 -11.38 -17.58 5.95
N ILE A 93 -10.69 -16.43 5.97
CA ILE A 93 -10.41 -15.64 4.77
C ILE A 93 -9.23 -16.25 4.01
N TRP A 94 -9.32 -16.27 2.68
CA TRP A 94 -8.20 -16.63 1.81
C TRP A 94 -7.05 -15.63 1.97
N PRO A 95 -5.80 -16.07 2.15
CA PRO A 95 -4.67 -15.17 2.33
C PRO A 95 -4.54 -14.10 1.23
N SER A 96 -4.90 -14.44 -0.02
CA SER A 96 -4.90 -13.50 -1.15
C SER A 96 -5.79 -12.27 -0.89
N VAL A 97 -7.03 -12.49 -0.44
CA VAL A 97 -8.00 -11.42 -0.15
C VAL A 97 -7.45 -10.48 0.92
N ARG A 98 -6.85 -11.05 1.98
CA ARG A 98 -6.23 -10.26 3.05
C ARG A 98 -5.09 -9.38 2.52
N TRP A 99 -4.16 -9.96 1.76
CA TRP A 99 -3.02 -9.20 1.22
C TRP A 99 -3.45 -8.15 0.19
N THR A 100 -4.48 -8.43 -0.61
CA THR A 100 -5.06 -7.43 -1.52
C THR A 100 -5.71 -6.28 -0.76
N ALA A 101 -6.46 -6.56 0.31
CA ALA A 101 -7.03 -5.53 1.17
C ALA A 101 -5.94 -4.66 1.81
N PHE A 102 -4.84 -5.26 2.27
CA PHE A 102 -3.69 -4.51 2.79
C PHE A 102 -3.00 -3.66 1.74
N ALA A 103 -2.84 -4.18 0.52
CA ALA A 103 -2.28 -3.41 -0.57
C ALA A 103 -3.15 -2.18 -0.86
N TYR A 104 -4.47 -2.30 -0.86
CA TYR A 104 -5.35 -1.14 -1.02
C TYR A 104 -5.29 -0.18 0.15
N PHE A 105 -5.27 -0.67 1.39
CA PHE A 105 -5.15 0.17 2.58
C PHE A 105 -3.90 1.05 2.52
N LYS A 106 -2.73 0.47 2.20
CA LYS A 106 -1.45 1.19 2.05
C LYS A 106 -1.33 2.08 0.82
N ARG A 107 -2.25 1.95 -0.14
CA ARG A 107 -2.31 2.82 -1.33
C ARG A 107 -3.24 4.00 -1.11
N PHE A 108 -4.22 3.82 -0.23
CA PHE A 108 -5.16 4.85 0.16
C PHE A 108 -4.56 5.83 1.18
N TYR A 109 -3.76 5.33 2.12
CA TYR A 109 -2.98 6.09 3.11
C TYR A 109 -1.48 6.04 2.79
#